data_AF-A0A3B8TQ58-F1
#
_entry.id   AF-A0A3B8TQ58-F1
#
_cell.length_a   1.000
_cell.length_b   1.000
_cell.length_c   1.000
_cell.angle_alpha   90.00
_cell.angle_beta   90.00
_cell.angle_gamma   90.00
#
_symmetry.space_group_name_H-M   'P 1'
#
loop_
_entity.id
_entity.type
_entity.pdbx_description
1 polymer ?
#
loop_
_entity_poly.entity_id
_entity_poly.type
_entity_poly.pdbx_seq_one_letter_code
_entity_poly.pdbx_strand_id
1 'polypeptide(L)'
;LAGIVVNNAIVLIDYTNLLRNRKKRSLALEKSDRLSDRDIKQAIIEAGRTRLRPVLLTAITTILGLIPLAIGFNINFYTLLSDINPQIYLGGDNVDFWGPMSRAVIYGLVFATFLTLVVVPTMVLLFDRLGARLQHLTK
;
A
#
# COMPACT_ATOMS: atom_id res chain seq x y z
N LEU A 1 6.65 7.43 -5.19
CA LEU A 1 6.22 6.06 -4.83
C LEU A 1 6.31 5.76 -3.33
N ALA A 2 7.39 6.16 -2.63
CA ALA A 2 7.57 5.87 -1.19
C ALA A 2 6.38 6.32 -0.33
N GLY A 3 5.86 7.53 -0.54
CA GLY A 3 4.68 8.02 0.18
C GLY A 3 3.41 7.16 0.00
N ILE A 4 3.16 6.63 -1.21
CA ILE A 4 2.02 5.74 -1.49
C ILE A 4 2.16 4.45 -0.67
N VAL A 5 3.35 3.86 -0.69
CA VAL A 5 3.65 2.61 0.01
C VAL A 5 3.55 2.78 1.53
N VAL A 6 4.14 3.86 2.06
CA VAL A 6 4.10 4.18 3.49
C VAL A 6 2.67 4.45 3.95
N ASN A 7 1.88 5.20 3.18
CA ASN A 7 0.47 5.43 3.50
C ASN A 7 -0.33 4.13 3.54
N ASN A 8 -0.16 3.26 2.54
CA ASN A 8 -0.81 1.94 2.51
C ASN A 8 -0.45 1.09 3.74
N ALA A 9 0.82 1.13 4.18
CA ALA A 9 1.29 0.42 5.37
C ALA A 9 0.69 1.00 6.67
N ILE A 10 0.75 2.32 6.85
CA ILE A 10 0.21 3.02 8.03
C ILE A 10 -1.27 2.71 8.21
N VAL A 11 -2.04 2.83 7.12
CA VAL A 11 -3.50 2.61 7.14
C VAL A 11 -3.86 1.15 7.47
N LEU A 12 -3.03 0.18 7.06
CA LEU A 12 -3.20 -1.22 7.42
C LEU A 12 -2.89 -1.48 8.90
N ILE A 13 -1.80 -0.91 9.43
CA ILE A 13 -1.41 -1.02 10.83
C ILE A 13 -2.47 -0.37 11.73
N ASP A 14 -2.92 0.84 11.39
CA ASP A 14 -3.91 1.57 12.16
C ASP A 14 -5.25 0.82 12.20
N TYR A 15 -5.68 0.26 11.06
CA TYR A 15 -6.89 -0.55 11.01
C TYR A 15 -6.76 -1.86 11.81
N THR A 16 -5.58 -2.47 11.81
CA THR A 16 -5.28 -3.64 12.65
C THR A 16 -5.38 -3.29 14.13
N ASN A 17 -4.80 -2.16 14.55
CA ASN A 17 -4.89 -1.65 15.91
C ASN A 17 -6.33 -1.32 16.32
N LEU A 18 -7.11 -0.74 15.40
CA LEU A 18 -8.53 -0.49 15.59
C LEU A 18 -9.31 -1.78 15.86
N LEU A 19 -9.10 -2.83 15.04
CA LEU A 19 -9.74 -4.13 15.24
C LEU A 19 -9.32 -4.80 16.54
N ARG A 20 -8.02 -4.75 16.88
CA ARG A 20 -7.49 -5.23 18.17
C ARG A 20 -8.20 -4.54 19.34
N ASN A 21 -8.33 -3.21 19.31
CA ASN A 21 -8.97 -2.42 20.37
C ASN A 21 -10.49 -2.64 20.45
N ARG A 22 -11.16 -2.89 19.32
CA ARG A 22 -12.58 -3.27 19.30
C ARG A 22 -12.78 -4.65 19.94
N LYS A 23 -11.92 -5.62 19.61
CA LYS A 23 -11.98 -6.97 20.17
C LYS A 23 -11.69 -6.98 21.68
N LYS A 24 -10.71 -6.21 22.17
CA LYS A 24 -10.48 -6.01 23.62
C LYS A 24 -11.75 -5.56 24.35
N ARG A 25 -12.40 -4.51 23.84
CA ARG A 25 -13.65 -3.98 24.42
C ARG A 25 -14.76 -5.01 24.43
N SER A 26 -14.92 -5.79 23.36
CA SER A 26 -15.95 -6.85 23.31
C SER A 26 -15.74 -7.98 24.32
N LEU A 27 -14.50 -8.19 24.75
CA LEU A 27 -14.12 -9.19 25.74
C LEU A 27 -13.98 -8.61 27.15
N ALA A 28 -14.37 -7.35 27.36
CA ALA A 28 -14.19 -6.62 28.63
C ALA A 28 -12.75 -6.64 29.17
N LEU A 29 -11.76 -6.71 28.26
CA LEU A 29 -10.35 -6.69 28.60
C LEU A 29 -9.85 -5.26 28.79
N GLU A 30 -8.96 -5.04 29.75
CA GLU A 30 -8.26 -3.77 29.91
C GLU A 30 -7.34 -3.48 28.72
N LYS A 31 -6.92 -2.22 28.56
CA LYS A 31 -5.94 -1.85 27.53
C LYS A 31 -4.62 -2.61 27.71
N SER A 32 -4.25 -2.88 28.96
CA SER A 32 -3.06 -3.61 29.39
C SER A 32 -3.12 -5.10 29.03
N ASP A 33 -4.32 -5.66 28.97
CA ASP A 33 -4.53 -7.08 28.75
C ASP A 33 -4.17 -7.49 27.32
N ARG A 34 -3.59 -8.69 27.19
CA ARG A 34 -3.20 -9.24 25.90
C ARG A 34 -4.37 -10.02 25.31
N LEU A 35 -4.58 -9.88 23.99
CA LEU A 35 -5.49 -10.78 23.28
C LEU A 35 -4.85 -12.17 23.16
N SER A 36 -5.70 -13.19 23.05
CA SER A 36 -5.26 -14.52 22.61
C SER A 36 -4.60 -14.45 21.23
N ASP A 37 -3.59 -15.29 21.00
CA ASP A 37 -2.94 -15.45 19.70
C ASP A 37 -3.94 -15.69 18.56
N ARG A 38 -5.07 -16.37 18.84
CA ARG A 38 -6.13 -16.61 17.84
C ARG A 38 -6.86 -15.31 17.47
N ASP A 39 -7.22 -14.50 18.46
CA ASP A 39 -7.95 -13.23 18.23
C ASP A 39 -7.09 -12.20 17.51
N ILE A 40 -5.78 -12.13 17.82
CA ILE A 40 -4.84 -11.23 17.14
C ILE A 40 -4.68 -11.62 15.67
N LYS A 41 -4.48 -12.92 15.41
CA LYS A 41 -4.43 -13.42 14.03
C LYS A 41 -5.71 -13.08 13.27
N GLN A 42 -6.87 -13.26 13.89
CA GLN A 42 -8.16 -12.93 13.27
C GLN A 42 -8.25 -11.43 12.93
N ALA A 43 -7.87 -10.55 13.86
CA ALA A 43 -7.86 -9.10 13.63
C ALA A 43 -6.93 -8.71 12.47
N ILE A 44 -5.77 -9.34 12.36
CA ILE A 44 -4.79 -9.08 11.28
C ILE A 44 -5.32 -9.57 9.92
N ILE A 45 -5.94 -10.76 9.87
CA ILE A 45 -6.53 -11.31 8.65
C ILE A 45 -7.69 -10.42 8.17
N GLU A 46 -8.56 -10.01 9.08
CA GLU A 46 -9.68 -9.11 8.80
C GLU A 46 -9.19 -7.74 8.33
N ALA A 47 -8.15 -7.20 8.96
CA ALA A 47 -7.52 -5.97 8.53
C ALA A 47 -6.94 -6.07 7.12
N GLY A 48 -6.16 -7.13 6.86
CA GLY A 48 -5.58 -7.42 5.56
C GLY A 48 -6.64 -7.53 4.48
N ARG A 49 -7.69 -8.32 4.69
CA ARG A 49 -8.78 -8.50 3.71
C ARG A 49 -9.48 -7.19 3.37
N THR A 50 -9.72 -6.35 4.37
CA THR A 50 -10.44 -5.08 4.19
C THR A 50 -9.60 -4.05 3.44
N ARG A 51 -8.29 -3.99 3.74
CA ARG A 51 -7.38 -3.01 3.13
C ARG A 51 -6.75 -3.47 1.82
N LEU A 52 -6.72 -4.77 1.54
CA LEU A 52 -6.21 -5.33 0.30
C LEU A 52 -6.85 -4.68 -0.94
N ARG A 53 -8.18 -4.51 -0.92
CA ARG A 53 -8.92 -3.91 -2.05
C ARG A 53 -8.48 -2.45 -2.31
N PRO A 54 -8.51 -1.53 -1.33
CA PRO A 54 -7.96 -0.19 -1.51
C PRO A 54 -6.50 -0.17 -1.99
N VAL A 55 -5.63 -0.97 -1.39
CA VAL A 55 -4.19 -0.99 -1.72
C VAL A 55 -3.95 -1.42 -3.17
N LEU A 56 -4.62 -2.49 -3.60
CA LEU A 56 -4.57 -2.96 -5.00
C LEU A 56 -5.16 -1.93 -5.96
N LEU A 57 -6.28 -1.30 -5.61
CA LEU A 57 -6.90 -0.27 -6.44
C LEU A 57 -5.93 0.88 -6.69
N THR A 58 -5.29 1.41 -5.65
CA THR A 58 -4.30 2.49 -5.78
C THR A 58 -3.11 2.07 -6.64
N ALA A 59 -2.60 0.84 -6.47
CA ALA A 59 -1.50 0.33 -7.28
C ALA A 59 -1.91 0.24 -8.76
N ILE A 60 -3.05 -0.39 -9.04
CA ILE A 60 -3.56 -0.59 -10.40
C ILE A 60 -3.83 0.74 -11.08
N THR A 61 -4.54 1.68 -10.44
CA THR A 61 -4.87 2.97 -11.07
C THR A 61 -3.62 3.80 -11.34
N THR A 62 -2.62 3.78 -10.43
CA THR A 62 -1.34 4.46 -10.65
C THR A 62 -0.56 3.84 -11.80
N ILE A 63 -0.50 2.51 -11.88
CA ILE A 63 0.17 1.81 -12.98
C ILE A 63 -0.50 2.16 -14.31
N LEU A 64 -1.83 2.03 -14.39
CA LEU A 64 -2.59 2.34 -15.60
C LEU A 64 -2.40 3.80 -16.05
N GLY A 65 -2.38 4.76 -15.11
CA GLY A 65 -2.13 6.16 -15.41
C GLY A 65 -0.72 6.45 -15.93
N LEU A 66 0.27 5.62 -15.58
CA LEU A 66 1.66 5.76 -16.00
C LEU A 66 2.01 4.94 -17.25
N ILE A 67 1.15 4.01 -17.70
CA ILE A 67 1.41 3.19 -18.90
C ILE A 67 1.67 4.05 -20.15
N PRO A 68 0.83 5.06 -20.50
CA PRO A 68 1.05 5.86 -21.70
C PRO A 68 2.41 6.55 -21.69
N LEU A 69 2.80 7.07 -20.53
CA LEU A 69 4.09 7.74 -20.32
C LEU A 69 5.26 6.76 -20.36
N ALA A 70 5.08 5.53 -19.86
CA ALA A 70 6.10 4.49 -19.86
C ALA A 70 6.44 3.94 -21.26
N ILE A 71 5.44 3.92 -22.16
CA ILE A 71 5.59 3.48 -23.57
C ILE A 71 5.91 4.63 -24.53
N GLY A 72 5.91 5.88 -24.07
CA GLY A 72 6.24 7.05 -24.88
C GLY A 72 5.10 7.56 -25.77
N PHE A 73 3.85 7.31 -25.36
CA PHE A 73 2.66 7.84 -26.01
C PHE A 73 2.48 9.32 -25.62
N ASN A 74 2.73 10.24 -26.55
CA ASN A 74 2.57 11.68 -26.35
C ASN A 74 1.39 12.25 -27.16
N ILE A 75 0.79 13.29 -26.59
CA ILE A 75 -0.28 14.08 -27.20
C ILE A 75 0.25 15.51 -27.29
N ASN A 76 0.15 16.14 -28.46
CA ASN A 76 0.52 17.54 -28.58
C ASN A 76 -0.60 18.43 -28.02
N PHE A 77 -0.44 18.87 -26.76
CA PHE A 77 -1.43 19.73 -26.11
C PHE A 77 -1.62 21.08 -26.80
N TYR A 78 -0.59 21.61 -27.49
CA TYR A 78 -0.71 22.87 -28.23
C TYR A 78 -1.66 22.72 -29.40
N THR A 79 -1.41 21.73 -30.26
CA THR A 79 -2.26 21.43 -31.44
C THR A 79 -3.65 20.91 -31.05
N LEU A 80 -3.75 20.23 -29.90
CA LEU A 80 -5.01 19.79 -29.33
C LEU A 80 -5.92 20.98 -28.96
N LEU A 81 -5.35 22.06 -28.41
CA LEU A 81 -6.11 23.23 -27.95
C LEU A 81 -6.31 24.28 -29.06
N SER A 82 -5.39 24.38 -30.03
CA SER A 82 -5.52 25.29 -31.17
C SER A 82 -6.44 24.74 -32.26
N ASP A 83 -6.27 23.48 -32.65
CA ASP A 83 -6.87 22.91 -33.86
C ASP A 83 -7.79 21.72 -33.59
N ILE A 84 -8.05 21.39 -32.31
CA ILE A 84 -8.78 20.17 -31.88
C ILE A 84 -8.14 18.91 -32.49
N ASN A 85 -6.84 18.97 -32.78
CA ASN A 85 -6.09 17.87 -33.35
C ASN A 85 -5.02 17.42 -32.36
N PRO A 86 -5.23 16.28 -31.66
CA PRO A 86 -4.32 15.80 -30.64
C PRO A 86 -2.90 15.51 -31.12
N GLN A 87 -2.70 15.32 -32.44
CA GLN A 87 -1.47 14.81 -33.06
C GLN A 87 -0.73 13.84 -32.13
N ILE A 88 -1.24 12.61 -32.05
CA ILE A 88 -0.64 11.57 -31.22
C ILE A 88 0.63 11.09 -31.91
N TYR A 89 1.75 11.13 -31.20
CA TYR A 89 3.03 10.59 -31.68
C TYR A 89 3.69 9.70 -30.62
N LEU A 90 4.43 8.71 -31.12
CA LEU A 90 5.22 7.78 -30.32
C LEU A 90 6.68 8.24 -30.36
N GLY A 91 7.20 8.70 -29.23
CA GLY A 91 8.54 9.31 -29.13
C GLY A 91 8.51 10.81 -28.86
N GLY A 92 9.68 11.47 -28.93
CA GLY A 92 9.89 12.89 -28.63
C GLY A 92 10.71 13.14 -27.36
N ASP A 93 11.35 14.30 -27.25
CA ASP A 93 12.30 14.65 -26.17
C ASP A 93 11.74 14.42 -24.75
N ASN A 94 10.42 14.52 -24.59
CA ASN A 94 9.74 14.27 -23.31
C ASN A 94 9.82 12.78 -22.87
N VAL A 95 9.82 11.83 -23.81
CA VAL A 95 9.85 10.39 -23.50
C VAL A 95 11.17 9.98 -22.89
N ASP A 96 12.26 10.62 -23.29
CA ASP A 96 13.62 10.28 -22.85
C ASP A 96 13.81 10.49 -21.35
N PHE A 97 13.15 11.51 -20.79
CA PHE A 97 13.17 11.78 -19.35
C PHE A 97 12.06 11.05 -18.59
N TRP A 98 10.82 11.11 -19.09
CA TRP A 98 9.65 10.60 -18.35
C TRP A 98 9.43 9.08 -18.48
N GLY A 99 9.88 8.48 -19.57
CA GLY A 99 9.77 7.03 -19.81
C GLY A 99 10.50 6.20 -18.74
N PRO A 100 11.81 6.44 -18.51
CA PRO A 100 12.56 5.73 -17.47
C PRO A 100 11.98 5.93 -16.06
N MET A 101 11.54 7.14 -15.72
CA MET A 101 10.91 7.42 -14.42
C MET A 101 9.60 6.66 -14.22
N SER A 102 8.73 6.66 -15.24
CA SER A 102 7.45 5.93 -15.20
C SER A 102 7.67 4.44 -15.02
N ARG A 103 8.62 3.86 -15.76
CA ARG A 103 9.00 2.44 -15.61
C ARG A 103 9.49 2.14 -14.20
N ALA A 104 10.40 2.95 -13.66
CA ALA A 104 10.91 2.77 -12.30
C ALA A 104 9.79 2.81 -11.25
N VAL A 105 8.83 3.74 -11.38
CA VAL A 105 7.68 3.83 -10.47
C VAL A 105 6.76 2.62 -10.59
N ILE A 106 6.46 2.16 -11.81
CA ILE A 106 5.61 0.99 -12.04
C ILE A 106 6.22 -0.25 -11.38
N TYR A 107 7.48 -0.59 -11.68
CA TYR A 107 8.13 -1.76 -11.10
C TYR A 107 8.26 -1.64 -9.57
N GLY A 108 8.64 -0.47 -9.08
CA GLY A 108 8.75 -0.19 -7.66
C GLY A 108 7.41 -0.36 -6.92
N LEU A 109 6.32 0.12 -7.52
CA LEU A 109 4.98 0.03 -6.92
C LEU A 109 4.44 -1.39 -6.93
N VAL A 110 4.62 -2.14 -8.03
CA VAL A 110 4.25 -3.56 -8.10
C VAL A 110 4.96 -4.34 -7.00
N PHE A 111 6.29 -4.24 -6.94
CA PHE A 111 7.10 -4.95 -5.95
C PHE A 111 6.74 -4.55 -4.52
N ALA A 112 6.65 -3.25 -4.24
CA ALA A 112 6.34 -2.74 -2.91
C ALA A 112 4.92 -3.11 -2.45
N THR A 113 3.95 -3.22 -3.36
CA THR A 113 2.58 -3.61 -3.03
C THR A 113 2.54 -5.04 -2.47
N PHE A 114 3.16 -5.99 -3.17
CA PHE A 114 3.26 -7.38 -2.68
C PHE A 114 4.05 -7.45 -1.38
N LEU A 115 5.17 -6.75 -1.30
CA LEU A 115 6.01 -6.74 -0.11
C LEU A 115 5.24 -6.20 1.10
N THR A 116 4.53 -5.09 0.96
CA THR A 116 3.77 -4.45 2.06
C THR A 116 2.68 -5.37 2.59
N LEU A 117 1.93 -6.03 1.71
CA LEU A 117 0.83 -6.92 2.09
C LEU A 117 1.30 -8.16 2.87
N VAL A 118 2.56 -8.58 2.71
CA VAL A 118 3.13 -9.72 3.44
C VAL A 118 3.91 -9.26 4.67
N VAL A 119 4.78 -8.27 4.51
CA VAL A 119 5.69 -7.80 5.55
C VAL A 119 4.94 -7.09 6.67
N VAL A 120 3.96 -6.24 6.36
CA VAL A 120 3.27 -5.47 7.41
C VAL A 120 2.48 -6.39 8.36
N PRO A 121 1.62 -7.33 7.88
CA PRO A 121 0.92 -8.26 8.78
C PRO A 121 1.86 -9.13 9.61
N THR A 122 2.95 -9.62 9.01
CA THR A 122 3.92 -10.47 9.71
C THR A 122 4.71 -9.69 10.75
N MET A 123 5.05 -8.43 10.47
CA MET A 123 5.73 -7.55 11.42
C MET A 123 4.82 -7.25 12.63
N VAL A 124 3.52 -7.02 12.43
CA VAL A 124 2.57 -6.83 13.54
C VAL A 124 2.47 -8.08 14.42
N LEU A 125 2.39 -9.27 13.83
CA LEU A 125 2.40 -10.53 14.57
C LEU A 125 3.71 -10.72 15.37
N LEU A 126 4.84 -10.39 14.75
CA LEU A 126 6.16 -10.51 15.37
C LEU A 126 6.26 -9.58 16.58
N PHE A 127 5.86 -8.32 16.45
CA PHE A 127 5.89 -7.37 17.56
C PHE A 127 4.99 -7.77 18.72
N ASP A 128 3.79 -8.31 18.44
CA ASP A 128 2.91 -8.78 19.51
C ASP A 128 3.53 -9.96 20.28
N ARG A 129 4.16 -10.91 19.58
CA ARG A 129 4.86 -12.05 20.20
C ARG A 129 6.10 -11.62 20.97
N LEU A 130 6.87 -10.67 20.45
CA LEU A 130 8.06 -10.14 21.13
C LEU A 130 7.68 -9.43 22.42
N GLY A 131 6.63 -8.60 22.40
CA GLY A 131 6.11 -7.95 23.61
C GLY A 131 5.71 -8.94 24.69
N ALA A 132 5.10 -10.06 24.31
CA ALA A 132 4.73 -11.11 25.24
C ALA A 132 5.93 -11.85 25.84
N ARG A 133 6.95 -12.16 25.03
CA ARG A 133 8.19 -12.78 25.54
C ARG A 133 8.90 -11.87 26.54
N LEU A 134 8.93 -10.56 26.28
CA LEU A 134 9.54 -9.59 27.19
C LEU A 134 8.80 -9.53 28.53
N GLN A 135 7.46 -9.53 28.53
CA GLN A 135 6.67 -9.57 29.77
C GLN A 135 6.92 -10.82 30.62
N HIS A 136 7.20 -11.96 30.00
CA HIS A 136 7.57 -13.19 30.71
C HIS A 136 8.98 -13.17 31.31
N LEU A 137 9.88 -12.31 30.82
CA LEU A 137 11.26 -12.18 31.33
C LEU A 137 11.37 -11.12 32.44
N THR A 138 10.37 -10.24 32.59
CA THR A 138 10.37 -9.16 33.59
C THR A 138 9.54 -9.50 34.85
N LYS A 139 8.76 -10.59 34.82
CA LYS A 139 8.10 -11.18 35.99
C LYS A 139 8.95 -12.30 36.55
#